data_AF-A0A937Y7N1-F1
#
_entry.id   AF-A0A937Y7N1-F1
#
_cell.length_a   1.000
_cell.length_b   1.000
_cell.length_c   1.000
_cell.angle_alpha   90.00
_cell.angle_beta   90.00
_cell.angle_gamma   90.00
#
_symmetry.space_group_name_H-M   'P 1'
#
loop_
_entity.id
_entity.type
_entity.pdbx_description
1 polymer ?
#
loop_
_entity_poly.entity_id
_entity_poly.type
_entity_poly.pdbx_seq_one_letter_code
_entity_poly.pdbx_strand_id
1 'polypeptide(L)'
;MGALFDSLGFPGETGSGGGFFAPAQLTLSGSGASTVLLDFTVLPGFSAESGGGTFAATGTSSGSVINDTTTNAINANWGRWTGGSVTELDSTPTPIPISANNQFHYLLGPLTPPDVVAAKNGTFPLSIVGGTMPTNNLGELGSFSIGGPTVNFTARTVSATSFGFTFYSQSWAFPGASMPIQFATGKGAFIDGVVTGGSLNSSVPANLGVTGIFMGPAGNHLGVGFNAVTTGSSAHASTAQLFKCAPSC
;
A
#
# COMPACT_ATOMS: atom_id res chain seq x y z
N MET A 1 10.57 13.71 2.00
CA MET A 1 10.58 12.23 1.98
C MET A 1 9.18 11.77 1.63
N GLY A 2 9.08 10.78 0.73
CA GLY A 2 7.83 10.18 0.27
C GLY A 2 7.67 8.77 0.81
N ALA A 3 6.44 8.27 0.92
CA ALA A 3 6.18 6.83 0.94
C ALA A 3 5.91 6.34 -0.48
N LEU A 4 6.11 5.06 -0.74
CA LEU A 4 5.40 4.36 -1.82
C LEU A 4 4.96 3.00 -1.26
N PHE A 5 3.73 2.62 -1.59
CA PHE A 5 3.25 1.27 -1.34
C PHE A 5 3.38 0.51 -2.62
N ASP A 6 3.95 -0.67 -2.52
CA ASP A 6 3.87 -1.64 -3.58
C ASP A 6 2.67 -2.54 -3.30
N SER A 7 1.94 -2.82 -4.37
CA SER A 7 0.86 -3.77 -4.39
C SER A 7 1.17 -5.02 -5.21
N LEU A 8 2.41 -5.18 -5.66
CA LEU A 8 2.85 -6.34 -6.41
C LEU A 8 2.72 -7.55 -5.48
N GLY A 9 1.80 -8.43 -5.84
CA GLY A 9 1.88 -9.82 -5.42
C GLY A 9 3.10 -10.42 -6.12
N PHE A 10 4.29 -10.13 -5.60
CA PHE A 10 5.53 -10.76 -6.05
C PHE A 10 5.33 -12.28 -5.95
N PRO A 11 5.51 -13.04 -7.05
CA PRO A 11 5.25 -14.48 -7.03
C PRO A 11 6.13 -15.18 -5.99
N GLY A 12 5.51 -15.66 -4.90
CA GLY A 12 6.21 -16.33 -3.81
C GLY A 12 6.32 -15.50 -2.52
N GLU A 13 6.09 -14.19 -2.60
CA GLU A 13 6.00 -13.33 -1.42
C GLU A 13 4.56 -13.29 -0.92
N THR A 14 4.37 -13.68 0.35
CA THR A 14 3.09 -13.52 1.05
C THR A 14 2.95 -12.13 1.68
N GLY A 15 4.00 -11.31 1.60
CA GLY A 15 4.07 -9.97 2.15
C GLY A 15 3.75 -8.89 1.11
N SER A 16 3.05 -7.85 1.55
CA SER A 16 2.88 -6.61 0.82
C SER A 16 3.98 -5.65 1.27
N GLY A 17 4.96 -5.33 0.43
CA GLY A 17 6.02 -4.39 0.80
C GLY A 17 5.58 -2.93 0.67
N GLY A 18 5.71 -2.13 1.73
CA GLY A 18 5.77 -0.67 1.64
C GLY A 18 7.21 -0.20 1.68
N GLY A 19 7.52 0.96 1.10
CA GLY A 19 8.86 1.55 1.15
C GLY A 19 8.87 3.00 1.62
N PHE A 20 9.97 3.39 2.25
CA PHE A 20 10.33 4.77 2.55
C PHE A 20 11.28 5.30 1.47
N PHE A 21 10.97 6.49 0.94
CA PHE A 21 11.71 7.04 -0.19
C PHE A 21 12.18 8.45 0.11
N ALA A 22 13.44 8.73 -0.19
CA ALA A 22 13.91 10.07 -0.44
C ALA A 22 13.35 10.56 -1.78
N PRO A 23 13.08 11.87 -1.95
CA PRO A 23 12.65 12.40 -3.24
C PRO A 23 13.61 12.08 -4.40
N ALA A 24 14.90 11.95 -4.12
CA ALA A 24 15.92 11.58 -5.12
C ALA A 24 15.80 10.13 -5.62
N GLN A 25 15.01 9.28 -4.96
CA GLN A 25 14.77 7.89 -5.34
C GLN A 25 13.54 7.74 -6.25
N LEU A 26 12.88 8.84 -6.61
CA LEU A 26 11.68 8.85 -7.43
C LEU A 26 11.91 9.72 -8.67
N THR A 27 11.49 9.24 -9.82
CA THR A 27 11.31 10.08 -11.01
C THR A 27 9.84 10.38 -11.17
N LEU A 28 9.48 11.66 -11.06
CA LEU A 28 8.10 12.14 -11.16
C LEU A 28 7.95 13.04 -12.39
N SER A 29 6.75 13.09 -12.95
CA SER A 29 6.36 14.14 -13.90
C SER A 29 5.04 14.79 -13.50
N GLY A 30 4.77 15.99 -14.02
CA GLY A 30 3.60 16.79 -13.62
C GLY A 30 3.79 17.52 -12.28
N SER A 31 2.69 18.02 -11.72
CA SER A 31 2.65 18.74 -10.45
C SER A 31 1.29 18.65 -9.78
N GLY A 32 1.22 18.80 -8.45
CA GLY A 32 -0.04 18.72 -7.72
C GLY A 32 -0.72 17.37 -7.95
N ALA A 33 -2.05 17.37 -8.13
CA ALA A 33 -2.81 16.14 -8.41
C ALA A 33 -2.51 15.51 -9.80
N SER A 34 -1.79 16.21 -10.68
CA SER A 34 -1.33 15.67 -11.97
C SER A 34 0.03 14.99 -11.87
N THR A 35 0.60 14.85 -10.67
CA THR A 35 1.89 14.19 -10.48
C THR A 35 1.76 12.69 -10.74
N VAL A 36 2.65 12.14 -11.57
CA VAL A 36 2.73 10.71 -11.87
C VAL A 36 4.13 10.19 -11.58
N LEU A 37 4.20 8.94 -11.10
CA LEU A 37 5.45 8.23 -10.87
C LEU A 37 5.89 7.54 -12.16
N LEU A 38 7.11 7.80 -12.62
CA LEU A 38 7.69 7.22 -13.83
C LEU A 38 8.76 6.17 -13.53
N ASP A 39 9.50 6.36 -12.44
CA ASP A 39 10.55 5.44 -12.00
C ASP A 39 10.73 5.53 -10.48
N PHE A 40 11.18 4.45 -9.86
CA PHE A 40 11.60 4.44 -8.45
C PHE A 40 12.78 3.50 -8.19
N THR A 41 13.51 3.79 -7.11
CA THR A 41 14.55 2.90 -6.57
C THR A 41 14.44 2.81 -5.04
N VAL A 42 14.00 1.67 -4.52
CA VAL A 42 14.09 1.30 -3.10
C VAL A 42 15.47 0.75 -2.81
N LEU A 43 16.18 1.38 -1.87
CA LEU A 43 17.47 0.89 -1.40
C LEU A 43 17.28 -0.10 -0.24
N PRO A 44 18.22 -1.04 -0.02
CA PRO A 44 18.16 -1.95 1.11
C PRO A 44 18.01 -1.21 2.43
N GLY A 45 17.15 -1.75 3.30
CA GLY A 45 16.90 -1.18 4.62
C GLY A 45 15.92 0.01 4.62
N PHE A 46 15.32 0.37 3.49
CA PHE A 46 14.29 1.40 3.39
C PHE A 46 12.86 0.83 3.30
N SER A 47 12.66 -0.47 3.50
CA SER A 47 11.32 -1.06 3.55
C SER A 47 10.58 -0.77 4.85
N ALA A 48 9.25 -0.83 4.77
CA ALA A 48 8.29 -0.76 5.86
C ALA A 48 7.84 -2.16 6.28
N GLU A 49 8.78 -3.10 6.34
CA GLU A 49 8.56 -4.45 6.84
C GLU A 49 8.96 -4.57 8.30
N SER A 50 8.23 -5.40 9.04
CA SER A 50 8.60 -5.78 10.40
C SER A 50 10.05 -6.25 10.48
N GLY A 51 10.83 -5.66 11.39
CA GLY A 51 12.24 -6.03 11.61
C GLY A 51 13.26 -5.37 10.68
N GLY A 52 12.83 -4.52 9.74
CA GLY A 52 13.75 -3.80 8.85
C GLY A 52 14.44 -4.69 7.82
N GLY A 53 13.67 -5.62 7.24
CA GLY A 53 14.11 -6.50 6.15
C GLY A 53 14.82 -5.73 5.03
N THR A 54 15.65 -6.44 4.28
CA THR A 54 16.44 -5.87 3.19
C THR A 54 15.68 -5.84 1.87
N PHE A 55 14.40 -5.45 1.84
CA PHE A 55 13.73 -5.27 0.54
C PHE A 55 14.33 -4.07 -0.18
N ALA A 56 14.70 -4.30 -1.44
CA ALA A 56 15.25 -3.33 -2.36
C ALA A 56 14.72 -3.63 -3.75
N ALA A 57 14.34 -2.61 -4.50
CA ALA A 57 13.70 -2.79 -5.80
C ALA A 57 13.90 -1.57 -6.69
N THR A 58 13.99 -1.78 -7.99
CA THR A 58 13.92 -0.71 -8.99
C THR A 58 12.74 -0.94 -9.91
N GLY A 59 11.94 0.08 -10.14
CA GLY A 59 10.81 0.00 -11.04
C GLY A 59 10.90 1.09 -12.11
N THR A 60 10.76 0.69 -13.37
CA THR A 60 10.71 1.63 -14.49
C THR A 60 9.41 1.44 -15.24
N SER A 61 8.64 2.51 -15.40
CA SER A 61 7.47 2.48 -16.28
C SER A 61 7.92 2.65 -17.73
N SER A 62 7.86 1.58 -18.53
CA SER A 62 7.95 1.67 -20.00
C SER A 62 6.58 1.67 -20.68
N GLY A 63 5.50 1.62 -19.88
CA GLY A 63 4.10 1.56 -20.32
C GLY A 63 3.28 2.78 -19.90
N SER A 64 1.97 2.58 -19.75
CA SER A 64 1.06 3.64 -19.33
C SER A 64 0.96 3.73 -17.81
N VAL A 65 0.98 4.95 -17.29
CA VAL A 65 0.67 5.27 -15.90
C VAL A 65 -0.74 5.85 -15.85
N ILE A 66 -1.65 5.15 -15.18
CA ILE A 66 -2.99 5.64 -14.90
C ILE A 66 -2.92 6.47 -13.62
N ASN A 67 -3.21 7.76 -13.75
CA ASN A 67 -3.31 8.65 -12.59
C ASN A 67 -4.73 8.58 -12.02
N ASP A 68 -4.90 7.92 -10.88
CA ASP A 68 -6.16 7.84 -10.16
C ASP A 68 -6.28 8.97 -9.10
N THR A 69 -5.28 9.85 -9.01
CA THR A 69 -5.19 10.89 -7.97
C THR A 69 -6.34 11.88 -8.05
N THR A 70 -6.91 12.19 -6.90
CA THR A 70 -7.77 13.36 -6.71
C THR A 70 -7.12 14.36 -5.77
N THR A 71 -7.46 15.65 -5.91
CA THR A 71 -6.95 16.71 -5.04
C THR A 71 -7.22 16.38 -3.58
N ASN A 72 -6.17 16.48 -2.75
CA ASN A 72 -6.22 16.17 -1.33
C ASN A 72 -5.33 17.12 -0.52
N ALA A 73 -5.56 17.17 0.80
CA ALA A 73 -4.95 18.17 1.68
C ALA A 73 -3.43 18.03 1.86
N ILE A 74 -2.86 16.88 1.53
CA ILE A 74 -1.43 16.59 1.76
C ILE A 74 -0.64 16.48 0.45
N ASN A 75 -1.26 16.78 -0.69
CA ASN A 75 -0.67 16.59 -2.03
C ASN A 75 -0.10 15.17 -2.23
N ALA A 76 -0.77 14.17 -1.66
CA ALA A 76 -0.48 12.77 -1.97
C ALA A 76 -0.96 12.45 -3.39
N ASN A 77 -0.32 11.48 -4.03
CA ASN A 77 -0.64 11.03 -5.38
C ASN A 77 -0.70 9.51 -5.37
N TRP A 78 -1.58 8.93 -6.16
CA TRP A 78 -1.70 7.50 -6.31
C TRP A 78 -2.12 7.15 -7.74
N GLY A 79 -1.80 5.95 -8.16
CA GLY A 79 -2.06 5.50 -9.51
C GLY A 79 -1.62 4.08 -9.75
N ARG A 80 -1.71 3.68 -11.01
CA ARG A 80 -1.42 2.31 -11.45
C ARG A 80 -0.48 2.31 -12.63
N TRP A 81 0.54 1.48 -12.60
CA TRP A 81 1.34 1.15 -13.77
C TRP A 81 0.74 -0.07 -14.45
N THR A 82 0.56 0.01 -15.77
CA THR A 82 0.03 -1.09 -16.59
C THR A 82 1.05 -1.64 -17.60
N GLY A 83 2.31 -1.20 -17.48
CA GLY A 83 3.45 -1.72 -18.24
C GLY A 83 4.77 -1.29 -17.63
N GLY A 84 5.86 -1.97 -18.01
CA GLY A 84 7.18 -1.83 -17.42
C GLY A 84 7.58 -3.07 -16.63
N SER A 85 8.47 -2.90 -15.67
CA SER A 85 8.89 -3.97 -14.78
C SER A 85 9.39 -3.43 -13.44
N VAL A 86 9.25 -4.25 -12.40
CA VAL A 86 9.95 -4.06 -11.12
C VAL A 86 10.98 -5.16 -10.98
N THR A 87 12.20 -4.82 -10.59
CA THR A 87 13.28 -5.78 -10.33
C THR A 87 13.61 -5.71 -8.85
N GLU A 88 13.47 -6.83 -8.14
CA GLU A 88 13.98 -6.98 -6.78
C GLU A 88 15.51 -7.04 -6.80
N LEU A 89 16.15 -6.36 -5.84
CA LEU A 89 17.60 -6.20 -5.75
C LEU A 89 18.21 -6.98 -4.57
N ASP A 90 17.39 -7.62 -3.75
CA ASP A 90 17.80 -8.37 -2.57
C ASP A 90 18.13 -9.85 -2.87
N SER A 91 17.73 -10.32 -4.04
CA SER A 91 18.02 -11.66 -4.58
C SER A 91 18.62 -11.57 -5.99
N THR A 92 18.63 -12.67 -6.75
CA THR A 92 19.10 -12.64 -8.14
C THR A 92 18.17 -11.73 -8.94
N PRO A 93 18.65 -10.58 -9.48
CA PRO A 93 17.78 -9.55 -10.02
C PRO A 93 16.97 -10.09 -11.19
N THR A 94 15.69 -10.36 -10.95
CA THR A 94 14.77 -10.90 -11.95
C THR A 94 13.69 -9.87 -12.20
N PRO A 95 13.61 -9.30 -13.41
CA PRO A 95 12.56 -8.35 -13.74
C PRO A 95 11.19 -9.02 -13.71
N ILE A 96 10.29 -8.45 -12.92
CA ILE A 96 8.89 -8.85 -12.78
C ILE A 96 8.06 -7.93 -13.68
N PRO A 97 7.47 -8.47 -14.76
CA PRO A 97 6.77 -7.66 -15.74
C PRO A 97 5.46 -7.11 -15.13
N ILE A 98 5.26 -5.81 -15.34
CA ILE A 98 3.99 -5.16 -15.09
C ILE A 98 3.16 -5.25 -16.38
N SER A 99 1.87 -5.56 -16.24
CA SER A 99 0.97 -5.73 -17.39
C SER A 99 -0.46 -5.34 -17.03
N ALA A 100 -1.37 -5.40 -18.01
CA ALA A 100 -2.79 -5.20 -17.77
C ALA A 100 -3.38 -6.15 -16.71
N ASN A 101 -2.83 -7.37 -16.60
CA ASN A 101 -3.27 -8.41 -15.68
C ASN A 101 -2.43 -8.50 -14.40
N ASN A 102 -1.42 -7.64 -14.28
CA ASN A 102 -0.51 -7.56 -13.14
C ASN A 102 -0.08 -6.09 -12.98
N GLN A 103 -1.00 -5.27 -12.48
CA GLN A 103 -0.80 -3.83 -12.36
C GLN A 103 -0.07 -3.51 -11.06
N PHE A 104 0.85 -2.55 -11.09
CA PHE A 104 1.51 -2.05 -9.89
C PHE A 104 0.74 -0.83 -9.40
N HIS A 105 0.21 -0.88 -8.18
CA HIS A 105 -0.46 0.27 -7.57
C HIS A 105 0.52 1.01 -6.68
N TYR A 106 0.55 2.34 -6.79
CA TYR A 106 1.36 3.19 -5.93
C TYR A 106 0.50 4.21 -5.20
N LEU A 107 0.98 4.61 -4.04
CA LEU A 107 0.52 5.81 -3.34
C LEU A 107 1.73 6.48 -2.70
N LEU A 108 1.97 7.73 -3.07
CA LEU A 108 3.07 8.56 -2.63
C LEU A 108 2.58 9.84 -1.96
N GLY A 109 3.29 10.29 -0.93
CA GLY A 109 2.93 11.49 -0.19
C GLY A 109 3.97 11.83 0.86
N PRO A 110 3.93 13.06 1.41
CA PRO A 110 4.90 13.50 2.40
C PRO A 110 4.82 12.62 3.65
N LEU A 111 5.96 12.07 4.08
CA LEU A 111 6.03 11.26 5.31
C LEU A 111 5.75 12.10 6.56
N THR A 112 5.04 11.51 7.52
CA THR A 112 4.95 12.06 8.87
C THR A 112 6.23 11.75 9.65
N PRO A 113 6.83 12.73 10.35
CA PRO A 113 7.88 12.46 11.33
C PRO A 113 7.41 11.44 12.40
N PRO A 114 8.22 10.44 12.77
CA PRO A 114 7.79 9.37 13.68
C PRO A 114 7.44 9.90 15.07
N ASP A 115 8.09 10.95 15.56
CA ASP A 115 7.82 11.63 16.82
C ASP A 115 6.43 12.29 16.85
N VAL A 116 5.96 12.82 15.73
CA VAL A 116 4.59 13.37 15.61
C VAL A 116 3.55 12.28 15.83
N VAL A 117 3.73 11.09 15.25
CA VAL A 117 2.83 9.95 15.48
C VAL A 117 3.01 9.39 16.90
N ALA A 118 4.24 9.37 17.42
CA ALA A 118 4.52 8.94 18.78
C ALA A 118 3.88 9.85 19.84
N ALA A 119 3.70 11.14 19.58
CA ALA A 119 3.08 12.06 20.53
C ALA A 119 1.54 11.93 20.61
N LYS A 120 0.90 11.27 19.64
CA LYS A 120 -0.57 11.14 19.59
C LYS A 120 -1.10 10.13 20.61
N ASN A 121 -2.34 10.34 21.01
CA ASN A 121 -3.10 9.45 21.88
C ASN A 121 -4.57 9.40 21.44
N GLY A 122 -5.34 8.45 21.99
CA GLY A 122 -6.76 8.29 21.68
C GLY A 122 -7.06 7.31 20.55
N THR A 123 -8.35 7.10 20.30
CA THR A 123 -8.86 6.24 19.22
C THR A 123 -9.75 7.06 18.30
N PHE A 124 -9.50 6.97 17.00
CA PHE A 124 -10.23 7.75 16.00
C PHE A 124 -10.68 6.86 14.84
N PRO A 125 -11.90 7.07 14.32
CA PRO A 125 -12.30 6.46 13.06
C PRO A 125 -11.47 7.03 11.91
N LEU A 126 -11.15 6.17 10.96
CA LEU A 126 -10.53 6.51 9.69
C LEU A 126 -11.61 6.59 8.61
N SER A 127 -11.46 7.56 7.71
CA SER A 127 -12.30 7.73 6.53
C SER A 127 -11.44 7.68 5.28
N ILE A 128 -11.94 7.07 4.21
CA ILE A 128 -11.24 7.04 2.92
C ILE A 128 -11.22 8.44 2.33
N VAL A 129 -10.04 8.89 1.90
CA VAL A 129 -9.81 10.12 1.14
C VAL A 129 -9.90 9.83 -0.35
N GLY A 130 -9.26 8.75 -0.78
CA GLY A 130 -9.18 8.32 -2.17
C GLY A 130 -8.21 7.13 -2.29
N GLY A 131 -8.05 6.62 -3.50
CA GLY A 131 -7.19 5.48 -3.76
C GLY A 131 -7.27 5.03 -5.20
N THR A 132 -6.48 4.02 -5.54
CA THR A 132 -6.52 3.39 -6.85
C THR A 132 -7.77 2.53 -7.02
N MET A 133 -8.30 2.43 -8.23
CA MET A 133 -9.32 1.43 -8.54
C MET A 133 -8.71 0.02 -8.37
N PRO A 134 -9.29 -0.88 -7.57
CA PRO A 134 -8.75 -2.23 -7.37
C PRO A 134 -8.64 -3.02 -8.68
N THR A 135 -7.60 -3.86 -8.77
CA THR A 135 -7.38 -4.77 -9.90
C THR A 135 -7.19 -6.21 -9.43
N ASN A 136 -7.42 -7.18 -10.30
CA ASN A 136 -7.10 -8.59 -10.04
C ASN A 136 -6.18 -9.19 -11.10
N ASN A 137 -5.80 -10.45 -10.90
CA ASN A 137 -4.93 -11.23 -11.78
C ASN A 137 -5.49 -11.50 -13.20
N LEU A 138 -6.71 -11.05 -13.49
CA LEU A 138 -7.36 -11.12 -14.80
C LEU A 138 -7.45 -9.75 -15.48
N GLY A 139 -6.89 -8.71 -14.84
CA GLY A 139 -6.94 -7.32 -15.32
C GLY A 139 -8.31 -6.67 -15.14
N GLU A 140 -9.21 -7.28 -14.38
CA GLU A 140 -10.53 -6.70 -14.10
C GLU A 140 -10.41 -5.53 -13.13
N LEU A 141 -11.27 -4.53 -13.30
CA LEU A 141 -11.47 -3.47 -12.32
C LEU A 141 -12.57 -3.87 -11.34
N GLY A 142 -12.40 -3.52 -10.07
CA GLY A 142 -13.33 -3.91 -9.02
C GLY A 142 -13.63 -2.80 -8.03
N SER A 143 -14.18 -3.20 -6.88
CA SER A 143 -14.36 -2.34 -5.71
C SER A 143 -13.68 -2.97 -4.50
N PHE A 144 -13.31 -2.11 -3.54
CA PHE A 144 -12.70 -2.51 -2.28
C PHE A 144 -13.59 -2.02 -1.14
N SER A 145 -13.77 -2.86 -0.12
CA SER A 145 -14.50 -2.52 1.10
C SER A 145 -13.67 -2.83 2.33
N ILE A 146 -13.83 -1.99 3.36
CA ILE A 146 -13.17 -2.11 4.65
C ILE A 146 -14.15 -1.75 5.76
N GLY A 147 -14.26 -2.62 6.76
CA GLY A 147 -15.20 -2.48 7.87
C GLY A 147 -14.68 -1.52 8.94
N GLY A 148 -15.21 -0.30 8.99
CA GLY A 148 -15.02 0.66 10.10
C GLY A 148 -13.57 0.80 10.59
N PRO A 149 -12.61 1.20 9.72
CA PRO A 149 -11.22 1.28 10.12
C PRO A 149 -11.02 2.31 11.22
N THR A 150 -10.19 1.99 12.22
CA THR A 150 -9.85 2.87 13.33
C THR A 150 -8.34 2.89 13.55
N VAL A 151 -7.84 4.03 14.02
CA VAL A 151 -6.47 4.16 14.54
C VAL A 151 -6.55 4.42 16.03
N ASN A 152 -5.83 3.62 16.82
CA ASN A 152 -5.68 3.78 18.25
C ASN A 152 -4.23 4.14 18.56
N PHE A 153 -3.94 5.43 18.72
CA PHE A 153 -2.61 5.91 19.02
C PHE A 153 -2.16 5.56 20.44
N THR A 154 -3.10 5.38 21.39
CA THR A 154 -2.77 4.93 22.75
C THR A 154 -2.30 3.46 22.74
N ALA A 155 -3.06 2.58 22.08
CA ALA A 155 -2.74 1.15 21.98
C ALA A 155 -1.70 0.84 20.89
N ARG A 156 -1.34 1.83 20.07
CA ARG A 156 -0.44 1.69 18.92
C ARG A 156 -0.92 0.66 17.92
N THR A 157 -2.18 0.77 17.49
CA THR A 157 -2.75 -0.15 16.50
C THR A 157 -3.62 0.56 15.47
N VAL A 158 -3.72 -0.03 14.28
CA VAL A 158 -4.75 0.28 13.29
C VAL A 158 -5.59 -0.98 13.10
N SER A 159 -6.91 -0.88 13.17
CA SER A 159 -7.79 -2.05 13.08
C SER A 159 -8.97 -1.83 12.14
N ALA A 160 -9.50 -2.92 11.58
CA ALA A 160 -10.74 -2.95 10.82
C ALA A 160 -11.49 -4.26 11.11
N THR A 161 -12.80 -4.29 10.92
CA THR A 161 -13.65 -5.45 11.23
C THR A 161 -13.80 -6.44 10.07
N SER A 162 -13.49 -6.03 8.85
CA SER A 162 -13.47 -6.87 7.65
C SER A 162 -12.75 -6.18 6.50
N PHE A 163 -12.36 -6.95 5.49
CA PHE A 163 -11.88 -6.45 4.21
C PHE A 163 -12.52 -7.26 3.07
N GLY A 164 -12.69 -6.65 1.91
CA GLY A 164 -13.19 -7.37 0.75
C GLY A 164 -12.86 -6.70 -0.58
N PHE A 165 -12.75 -7.52 -1.61
CA PHE A 165 -12.66 -7.08 -3.00
C PHE A 165 -13.78 -7.70 -3.82
N THR A 166 -14.38 -6.92 -4.71
CA THR A 166 -15.42 -7.42 -5.62
C THR A 166 -15.04 -7.06 -7.05
N PHE A 167 -14.89 -8.08 -7.89
CA PHE A 167 -14.68 -7.98 -9.32
C PHE A 167 -15.83 -8.68 -10.05
N TYR A 168 -15.85 -8.60 -11.38
CA TYR A 168 -16.86 -9.29 -12.18
C TYR A 168 -16.79 -10.83 -12.00
N SER A 169 -15.58 -11.39 -12.01
CA SER A 169 -15.39 -12.85 -11.94
C SER A 169 -14.94 -13.38 -10.57
N GLN A 170 -14.60 -12.48 -9.64
CA GLN A 170 -13.99 -12.84 -8.36
C GLN A 170 -14.57 -12.01 -7.21
N SER A 171 -14.82 -12.66 -6.08
CA SER A 171 -15.18 -12.02 -4.81
C SER A 171 -14.24 -12.50 -3.72
N TRP A 172 -13.63 -11.57 -3.01
CA TRP A 172 -12.66 -11.82 -1.95
C TRP A 172 -13.20 -11.31 -0.63
N ALA A 173 -13.09 -12.11 0.42
CA ALA A 173 -13.53 -11.75 1.76
C ALA A 173 -12.48 -12.15 2.79
N PHE A 174 -12.17 -11.23 3.72
CA PHE A 174 -11.20 -11.42 4.79
C PHE A 174 -11.81 -10.99 6.14
N PRO A 175 -11.46 -11.67 7.25
CA PRO A 175 -11.86 -11.24 8.58
C PRO A 175 -11.21 -9.91 8.95
N GLY A 176 -11.70 -9.29 10.03
CA GLY A 176 -11.04 -8.13 10.62
C GLY A 176 -9.66 -8.45 11.20
N ALA A 177 -8.83 -7.42 11.32
CA ALA A 177 -7.50 -7.52 11.88
C ALA A 177 -7.09 -6.24 12.61
N SER A 178 -6.05 -6.35 13.43
CA SER A 178 -5.40 -5.24 14.12
C SER A 178 -3.90 -5.31 13.83
N MET A 179 -3.36 -4.26 13.22
CA MET A 179 -1.95 -4.15 12.84
C MET A 179 -1.24 -3.17 13.78
N PRO A 180 -0.06 -3.54 14.32
CA PRO A 180 0.68 -2.67 15.22
C PRO A 180 1.25 -1.46 14.48
N ILE A 181 1.25 -0.30 15.13
CA ILE A 181 1.98 0.89 14.71
C ILE A 181 3.42 0.72 15.17
N GLN A 182 4.34 0.72 14.21
CA GLN A 182 5.76 0.55 14.39
C GLN A 182 6.50 1.85 14.08
N PHE A 183 7.66 2.03 14.72
CA PHE A 183 8.55 3.17 14.54
C PHE A 183 9.95 2.66 14.26
N ALA A 184 10.62 3.26 13.29
CA ALA A 184 12.02 2.95 13.00
C ALA A 184 12.83 4.24 12.83
N THR A 185 14.01 4.28 13.44
CA THR A 185 14.91 5.44 13.37
C THR A 185 15.31 5.72 11.94
N GLY A 186 15.26 7.00 11.53
CA GLY A 186 15.53 7.41 10.15
C GLY A 186 14.39 7.09 9.17
N LYS A 187 13.29 6.50 9.65
CA LYS A 187 12.08 6.17 8.90
C LYS A 187 10.85 6.86 9.50
N GLY A 188 9.69 6.68 8.86
CA GLY A 188 8.40 7.14 9.40
C GLY A 188 7.76 6.13 10.36
N ALA A 189 6.54 6.44 10.81
CA ALA A 189 5.68 5.46 11.48
C ALA A 189 4.88 4.66 10.46
N PHE A 190 4.70 3.36 10.69
CA PHE A 190 4.08 2.45 9.72
C PHE A 190 3.29 1.33 10.39
N ILE A 191 2.48 0.62 9.60
CA ILE A 191 1.82 -0.63 9.95
C ILE A 191 2.18 -1.67 8.91
N ASP A 192 2.22 -2.92 9.34
CA ASP A 192 2.48 -4.08 8.50
C ASP A 192 1.81 -5.29 9.16
N GLY A 193 1.24 -6.17 8.34
CA GLY A 193 0.55 -7.35 8.83
C GLY A 193 -0.10 -8.17 7.73
N VAL A 194 -0.36 -9.43 8.04
CA VAL A 194 -1.06 -10.37 7.16
C VAL A 194 -2.36 -10.80 7.84
N VAL A 195 -3.46 -10.67 7.12
CA VAL A 195 -4.77 -11.18 7.51
C VAL A 195 -4.95 -12.57 6.90
N THR A 196 -4.99 -13.58 7.76
CA THR A 196 -5.22 -14.97 7.37
C THR A 196 -6.69 -15.37 7.49
N GLY A 197 -7.07 -16.47 6.86
CA GLY A 197 -8.44 -17.02 6.96
C GLY A 197 -9.44 -16.32 6.04
N GLY A 198 -8.95 -15.61 5.02
CA GLY A 198 -9.79 -15.11 3.94
C GLY A 198 -10.06 -16.16 2.87
N SER A 199 -10.87 -15.78 1.88
CA SER A 199 -11.18 -16.64 0.74
C SER A 199 -11.46 -15.86 -0.54
N LEU A 200 -11.13 -16.49 -1.67
CA LEU A 200 -11.64 -16.17 -3.00
C LEU A 200 -12.84 -17.06 -3.32
N ASN A 201 -13.93 -16.45 -3.78
CA ASN A 201 -15.20 -17.09 -4.15
C ASN A 201 -15.67 -18.09 -3.08
N SER A 202 -15.51 -17.74 -1.80
CA SER A 202 -15.90 -18.50 -0.61
C SER A 202 -15.25 -19.89 -0.43
N SER A 203 -14.31 -20.28 -1.29
CA SER A 203 -13.83 -21.67 -1.36
C SER A 203 -12.32 -21.83 -1.48
N VAL A 204 -11.63 -20.85 -2.05
CA VAL A 204 -10.17 -20.90 -2.20
C VAL A 204 -9.54 -20.09 -1.07
N PRO A 205 -8.76 -20.69 -0.15
CA PRO A 205 -8.15 -19.96 0.94
C PRO A 205 -7.22 -18.86 0.44
N ALA A 206 -7.26 -17.71 1.12
CA ALA A 206 -6.50 -16.53 0.75
C ALA A 206 -5.97 -15.79 1.98
N ASN A 207 -4.86 -15.08 1.77
CA ASN A 207 -4.27 -14.15 2.71
C ASN A 207 -4.32 -12.73 2.13
N LEU A 208 -4.38 -11.73 3.01
CA LEU A 208 -4.35 -10.32 2.65
C LEU A 208 -3.19 -9.65 3.39
N GLY A 209 -2.16 -9.22 2.66
CA GLY A 209 -1.11 -8.37 3.20
C GLY A 209 -1.57 -6.92 3.26
N VAL A 210 -1.35 -6.26 4.39
CA VAL A 210 -1.76 -4.88 4.66
C VAL A 210 -0.58 -4.08 5.19
N THR A 211 -0.14 -3.11 4.41
CA THR A 211 1.04 -2.30 4.75
C THR A 211 0.74 -0.84 4.58
N GLY A 212 1.05 -0.04 5.59
CA GLY A 212 0.65 1.35 5.66
C GLY A 212 1.71 2.24 6.28
N ILE A 213 1.75 3.52 5.89
CA ILE A 213 2.72 4.52 6.37
C ILE A 213 1.96 5.82 6.64
N PHE A 214 2.25 6.43 7.79
CA PHE A 214 1.65 7.70 8.16
C PHE A 214 2.18 8.84 7.29
N MET A 215 1.28 9.70 6.83
CA MET A 215 1.56 10.81 5.93
C MET A 215 1.04 12.16 6.42
N GLY A 216 1.64 13.20 5.88
CA GLY A 216 1.32 14.59 6.15
C GLY A 216 1.99 15.12 7.42
N PRO A 217 2.17 16.44 7.52
CA PRO A 217 2.85 17.05 8.67
C PRO A 217 2.14 16.79 10.00
N ALA A 218 0.82 16.60 9.98
CA ALA A 218 0.02 16.40 11.18
C ALA A 218 -0.10 14.93 11.60
N GLY A 219 0.35 13.96 10.81
CA GLY A 219 0.21 12.54 11.14
C GLY A 219 -1.21 12.01 11.18
N ASN A 220 -2.15 12.70 10.54
CA ASN A 220 -3.56 12.35 10.51
C ASN A 220 -3.99 11.63 9.22
N HIS A 221 -3.04 11.32 8.32
CA HIS A 221 -3.27 10.51 7.14
C HIS A 221 -2.48 9.21 7.22
N LEU A 222 -3.04 8.15 6.65
CA LEU A 222 -2.42 6.83 6.54
C LEU A 222 -2.64 6.33 5.13
N GLY A 223 -1.57 6.25 4.33
CA GLY A 223 -1.62 5.50 3.07
C GLY A 223 -1.46 4.01 3.37
N VAL A 224 -2.21 3.15 2.68
CA VAL A 224 -2.21 1.70 2.88
C VAL A 224 -2.30 0.98 1.55
N GLY A 225 -1.40 0.02 1.31
CA GLY A 225 -1.51 -0.99 0.27
C GLY A 225 -2.19 -2.26 0.80
N PHE A 226 -3.05 -2.86 -0.02
CA PHE A 226 -3.77 -4.09 0.26
C PHE A 226 -3.52 -5.07 -0.88
N ASN A 227 -2.93 -6.24 -0.58
CA ASN A 227 -2.70 -7.30 -1.57
C ASN A 227 -3.24 -8.63 -1.09
N ALA A 228 -4.26 -9.11 -1.77
CA ALA A 228 -4.83 -10.42 -1.58
C ALA A 228 -4.11 -11.43 -2.47
N VAL A 229 -3.77 -12.60 -1.92
CA VAL A 229 -3.22 -13.73 -2.67
C VAL A 229 -3.86 -15.02 -2.20
N THR A 230 -4.19 -15.93 -3.11
CA THR A 230 -4.64 -17.28 -2.75
C THR A 230 -3.47 -18.15 -2.31
N THR A 231 -3.67 -19.05 -1.35
CA THR A 231 -2.62 -20.01 -0.95
C THR A 231 -2.46 -21.08 -2.03
N GLY A 232 -1.26 -21.20 -2.61
CA GLY A 232 -0.94 -22.25 -3.60
C GLY A 232 -1.46 -22.00 -5.01
N SER A 233 -1.91 -20.79 -5.34
CA SER A 233 -2.37 -20.40 -6.68
C SER A 233 -1.87 -18.99 -7.04
N SER A 234 -1.94 -18.61 -8.32
CA SER A 234 -1.48 -17.31 -8.84
C SER A 234 -2.54 -16.20 -8.79
N ALA A 235 -3.73 -16.47 -8.24
CA ALA A 235 -4.79 -15.46 -8.14
C ALA A 235 -4.42 -14.40 -7.11
N HIS A 236 -4.61 -13.13 -7.48
CA HIS A 236 -4.30 -11.98 -6.65
C HIS A 236 -5.26 -10.82 -6.92
N ALA A 237 -5.39 -9.94 -5.94
CA ALA A 237 -6.13 -8.68 -6.05
C ALA A 237 -5.46 -7.59 -5.23
N SER A 238 -5.41 -6.37 -5.76
CA SER A 238 -4.61 -5.29 -5.17
C SER A 238 -5.29 -3.92 -5.24
N THR A 239 -5.02 -3.08 -4.24
CA THR A 239 -5.38 -1.66 -4.22
C THR A 239 -4.51 -0.87 -3.25
N ALA A 240 -4.34 0.43 -3.49
CA ALA A 240 -3.79 1.40 -2.54
C ALA A 240 -4.85 2.43 -2.15
N GLN A 241 -4.96 2.74 -0.87
CA GLN A 241 -5.96 3.65 -0.30
C GLN A 241 -5.31 4.66 0.65
N LEU A 242 -5.76 5.92 0.59
CA LEU A 242 -5.44 6.97 1.54
C LEU A 242 -6.57 7.12 2.54
N PHE A 243 -6.26 7.00 3.82
CA PHE A 243 -7.19 7.25 4.92
C PHE A 243 -6.84 8.56 5.63
N LYS A 244 -7.84 9.15 6.30
CA LYS A 244 -7.65 10.25 7.25
C LYS A 244 -8.47 10.05 8.52
N CYS A 245 -7.93 10.49 9.66
CA CYS A 245 -8.71 10.77 10.87
C CYS A 245 -9.01 12.28 10.98
N ALA A 246 -9.87 12.65 11.95
CA ALA A 246 -10.19 14.05 12.23
C ALA A 246 -8.92 14.86 12.50
N PRO A 247 -8.84 16.18 12.20
CA PRO A 247 -7.64 16.98 12.44
C PRO A 247 -7.14 17.02 13.89
N SER A 248 -7.98 16.64 14.85
CA SER A 248 -7.67 16.57 16.28
C SER A 248 -7.13 15.20 16.72
N CYS A 249 -7.07 14.22 15.81
CA CYS A 249 -6.15 13.11 16.03
C CYS A 249 -4.72 13.64 15.90
#